data_AF-A0A9E1MXD9-F1
#
_entry.id   AF-A0A9E1MXD9-F1
#
_cell.length_a   1.000
_cell.length_b   1.000
_cell.length_c   1.000
_cell.angle_alpha   90.00
_cell.angle_beta   90.00
_cell.angle_gamma   90.00
#
_symmetry.space_group_name_H-M   'P 1'
#
loop_
_entity.id
_entity.type
_entity.pdbx_description
1 polymer ?
#
loop_
_entity_poly.entity_id
_entity_poly.type
_entity_poly.pdbx_seq_one_letter_code
_entity_poly.pdbx_strand_id
1 'polypeptide(L)'
;MLPAQSPAPSVTGIRRALGESGLEIVQALPAPDREVPAARWEIEVLVHYDDSEGTPIDYRVWLEPTATDEETHVSWDDDDLRQKVRNSRYCLGVSAYFEGKREIDYQRQLELLSIVAPKQIALVDRSACCGRSRQWTLDVLESSQTPHLFEVHTVNEDSGSAVWLHTHGLLRFGIPELEVMDTEQERSRQMKTLLTQVAEWFLRCGTPPMDDAFDACPEIQTLVWLPWQVAIDQLPRTVRHAFERDVFHRAPAAMLFVPQKRIFGWRRYLIPGV
;
A
#
# COMPACT_ATOMS: atom_id res chain seq x y z
N MET A 1 -6.49 -14.54 0.02
CA MET A 1 -7.88 -15.05 -0.20
C MET A 1 -7.88 -16.54 -0.50
N LEU A 2 -8.80 -17.32 0.07
CA LEU A 2 -8.84 -18.79 -0.09
C LEU A 2 -9.89 -19.26 -1.13
N PRO A 3 -9.75 -20.43 -1.76
CA PRO A 3 -10.77 -20.97 -2.67
C PRO A 3 -12.13 -21.17 -1.97
N ALA A 4 -13.24 -20.94 -2.69
CA ALA A 4 -14.63 -20.95 -2.17
C ALA A 4 -15.00 -22.20 -1.35
N GLN A 5 -14.52 -23.38 -1.78
CA GLN A 5 -14.84 -24.67 -1.16
C GLN A 5 -13.83 -25.09 -0.07
N SER A 6 -12.86 -24.24 0.25
CA SER A 6 -11.85 -24.60 1.26
C SER A 6 -12.48 -24.67 2.65
N PRO A 7 -12.15 -25.70 3.45
CA PRO A 7 -12.46 -25.66 4.88
C PRO A 7 -11.75 -24.47 5.54
N ALA A 8 -12.33 -23.96 6.63
CA ALA A 8 -11.67 -22.94 7.43
C ALA A 8 -10.34 -23.50 7.98
N PRO A 9 -9.19 -22.88 7.70
CA PRO A 9 -7.93 -23.26 8.31
C PRO A 9 -8.01 -23.19 9.84
N SER A 10 -7.47 -24.20 10.51
CA SER A 10 -7.35 -24.22 11.97
C SER A 10 -6.00 -23.68 12.41
N VAL A 11 -5.94 -23.08 13.61
CA VAL A 11 -4.68 -22.62 14.22
C VAL A 11 -3.65 -23.75 14.27
N THR A 12 -4.07 -24.97 14.60
CA THR A 12 -3.19 -26.16 14.60
C THR A 12 -2.62 -26.47 13.22
N GLY A 13 -3.44 -26.32 12.16
CA GLY A 13 -2.98 -26.51 10.79
C GLY A 13 -1.95 -25.46 10.38
N ILE A 14 -2.17 -24.20 10.76
CA ILE A 14 -1.23 -23.10 10.49
C ILE A 14 0.10 -23.30 11.22
N ARG A 15 0.06 -23.64 12.51
CA ARG A 15 1.28 -23.95 13.28
C ARG A 15 2.08 -25.10 12.70
N ARG A 16 1.39 -26.13 12.18
CA ARG A 16 2.05 -27.24 11.48
C ARG A 16 2.75 -26.74 10.21
N ALA A 17 2.05 -25.97 9.37
CA ALA A 17 2.64 -25.42 8.15
C ALA A 17 3.86 -24.54 8.45
N LEU A 18 3.80 -23.71 9.49
CA LEU A 18 4.93 -22.92 9.97
C LEU A 18 6.11 -23.79 10.41
N GLY A 19 5.87 -24.85 11.20
CA GLY A 19 6.92 -25.78 11.65
C GLY A 19 7.55 -26.63 10.53
N GLU A 20 6.84 -26.81 9.41
CA GLU A 20 7.31 -27.55 8.23
C GLU A 20 7.94 -26.63 7.17
N SER A 21 7.95 -25.31 7.38
CA SER A 21 8.35 -24.31 6.38
C SER A 21 9.86 -24.17 6.17
N GLY A 22 10.67 -24.60 7.14
CA GLY A 22 12.11 -24.34 7.17
C GLY A 22 12.48 -22.96 7.73
N LEU A 23 11.52 -22.08 8.04
CA LEU A 23 11.77 -20.83 8.76
C LEU A 23 12.06 -21.09 10.24
N GLU A 24 12.88 -20.25 10.84
CA GLU A 24 13.13 -20.26 12.28
C GLU A 24 11.95 -19.58 13.02
N ILE A 25 10.93 -20.37 13.33
CA ILE A 25 9.77 -19.92 14.10
C ILE A 25 10.13 -19.92 15.60
N VAL A 26 10.34 -18.73 16.15
CA VAL A 26 10.64 -18.53 17.58
C VAL A 26 9.39 -18.78 18.42
N GLN A 27 8.24 -18.27 17.95
CA GLN A 27 6.97 -18.36 18.66
C GLN A 27 5.80 -18.40 17.68
N ALA A 28 4.73 -19.11 18.02
CA ALA A 28 3.45 -19.06 17.32
C ALA A 28 2.28 -19.22 18.33
N LEU A 29 1.94 -18.16 19.06
CA LEU A 29 0.98 -18.19 20.17
C LEU A 29 -0.33 -17.47 19.84
N PRO A 30 -1.45 -17.77 20.53
CA PRO A 30 -2.66 -16.96 20.39
C PRO A 30 -2.33 -15.50 20.69
N ALA A 31 -2.84 -14.58 19.87
CA ALA A 31 -2.59 -13.17 20.11
C ALA A 31 -3.21 -12.76 21.46
N PRO A 32 -2.51 -11.94 22.27
CA PRO A 32 -2.95 -11.57 23.61
C PRO A 32 -4.16 -10.64 23.60
N ASP A 33 -4.34 -9.90 22.52
CA ASP A 33 -5.44 -8.98 22.25
C ASP A 33 -6.13 -9.32 20.92
N ARG A 34 -7.13 -8.53 20.53
CA ARG A 34 -7.87 -8.73 19.28
C ARG A 34 -7.80 -7.45 18.45
N GLU A 35 -7.02 -7.49 17.36
CA GLU A 35 -6.90 -6.37 16.43
C GLU A 35 -7.91 -6.45 15.28
N VAL A 36 -8.39 -7.67 14.95
CA VAL A 36 -9.29 -7.92 13.83
C VAL A 36 -10.65 -8.39 14.38
N PRO A 37 -11.65 -7.49 14.49
CA PRO A 37 -12.94 -7.82 15.09
C PRO A 37 -13.68 -8.99 14.42
N ALA A 38 -13.48 -9.18 13.11
CA ALA A 38 -14.09 -10.25 12.33
C ALA A 38 -13.29 -11.57 12.38
N ALA A 39 -12.07 -11.57 12.92
CA ALA A 39 -11.23 -12.76 12.94
C ALA A 39 -11.84 -13.87 13.81
N ARG A 40 -11.82 -15.10 13.30
CA ARG A 40 -12.19 -16.31 14.03
C ARG A 40 -11.11 -16.75 15.01
N TRP A 41 -9.86 -16.46 14.66
CA TRP A 41 -8.69 -16.66 15.48
C TRP A 41 -7.58 -15.72 14.99
N GLU A 42 -6.68 -15.37 15.90
CA GLU A 42 -5.48 -14.55 15.65
C GLU A 42 -4.31 -15.19 16.42
N ILE A 43 -3.15 -15.22 15.80
CA ILE A 43 -1.89 -15.64 16.43
C ILE A 43 -0.79 -14.63 16.14
N GLU A 44 0.12 -14.48 17.09
CA GLU A 44 1.42 -13.83 16.90
C GLU A 44 2.43 -14.89 16.51
N VAL A 45 3.20 -14.60 15.47
CA VAL A 45 4.23 -15.46 14.91
C VAL A 45 5.53 -14.68 14.86
N LEU A 46 6.48 -15.05 15.72
CA LEU A 46 7.81 -14.47 15.72
C LEU A 46 8.71 -15.32 14.83
N VAL A 47 9.28 -14.69 13.80
CA VAL A 47 10.16 -15.34 12.83
C VAL A 47 11.53 -14.70 12.90
N HIS A 48 12.55 -15.52 13.09
CA HIS A 48 13.94 -15.09 12.97
C HIS A 48 14.45 -15.37 11.55
N TYR A 49 15.09 -14.37 10.95
CA TYR A 49 15.71 -14.47 9.64
C TYR A 49 17.22 -14.31 9.78
N ASP A 50 18.02 -15.10 9.06
CA ASP A 50 19.49 -15.12 9.19
C ASP A 50 20.15 -13.76 8.96
N ASP A 51 19.56 -12.91 8.13
CA ASP A 51 20.02 -11.57 7.77
C ASP A 51 19.35 -10.45 8.60
N SER A 52 18.51 -10.80 9.58
CA SER A 52 18.09 -9.87 10.62
C SER A 52 19.24 -9.63 11.59
N GLU A 53 19.36 -8.44 12.18
CA GLU A 53 20.39 -8.14 13.21
C GLU A 53 20.07 -8.83 14.56
N GLY A 54 19.71 -10.11 14.52
CA GLY A 54 19.32 -10.92 15.67
C GLY A 54 17.95 -10.58 16.26
N THR A 55 17.17 -9.69 15.63
CA THR A 55 15.84 -9.29 16.09
C THR A 55 14.77 -9.99 15.27
N PRO A 56 14.00 -10.93 15.85
CA PRO A 56 12.88 -11.56 15.17
C PRO A 56 11.83 -10.53 14.74
N ILE A 57 11.19 -10.78 13.60
CA ILE A 57 10.06 -9.97 13.15
C ILE A 57 8.77 -10.60 13.70
N ASP A 58 7.91 -9.74 14.26
CA ASP A 58 6.59 -10.13 14.74
C ASP A 58 5.55 -9.98 13.62
N TYR A 59 4.91 -11.11 13.30
CA TYR A 59 3.80 -11.17 12.37
C TYR A 59 2.52 -11.52 13.10
N ARG A 60 1.46 -10.80 12.77
CA ARG A 60 0.10 -11.19 13.14
C ARG A 60 -0.51 -12.00 12.01
N VAL A 61 -1.00 -13.19 12.32
CA VAL A 61 -1.67 -14.08 11.37
C VAL A 61 -3.07 -14.38 11.85
N TRP A 62 -4.07 -14.20 10.98
CA TRP A 62 -5.47 -14.40 11.35
C TRP A 62 -6.31 -15.00 10.24
N LEU A 63 -7.46 -15.54 10.63
CA LEU A 63 -8.50 -15.98 9.70
C LEU A 63 -9.77 -15.19 9.93
N GLU A 64 -10.31 -14.58 8.89
CA GLU A 64 -11.59 -13.87 8.92
C GLU A 64 -12.51 -14.35 7.78
N PRO A 65 -13.84 -14.16 7.90
CA PRO A 65 -14.73 -14.20 6.74
C PRO A 65 -14.27 -13.20 5.68
N THR A 66 -14.40 -13.55 4.40
CA THR A 66 -14.10 -12.60 3.32
C THR A 66 -15.05 -11.40 3.38
N ALA A 67 -14.46 -10.20 3.42
CA ALA A 67 -15.16 -8.91 3.33
C ALA A 67 -15.89 -8.74 1.99
N THR A 68 -16.96 -7.95 1.95
CA THR A 68 -17.70 -7.67 0.70
C THR A 68 -16.96 -6.62 -0.15
N ASP A 69 -17.28 -6.51 -1.45
CA ASP A 69 -16.61 -5.56 -2.34
C ASP A 69 -16.74 -4.09 -1.90
N GLU A 70 -17.84 -3.76 -1.24
CA GLU A 70 -18.13 -2.40 -0.73
C GLU A 70 -17.11 -1.95 0.33
N GLU A 71 -16.31 -2.86 0.87
CA GLU A 71 -15.41 -2.63 1.99
C GLU A 71 -13.93 -2.47 1.60
N THR A 72 -13.55 -2.67 0.32
CA THR A 72 -12.13 -2.94 0.01
C THR A 72 -11.39 -1.89 -0.82
N HIS A 73 -12.05 -1.04 -1.61
CA HIS A 73 -11.38 -0.04 -2.49
C HIS A 73 -10.19 -0.63 -3.27
N VAL A 74 -10.29 -1.89 -3.69
CA VAL A 74 -9.20 -2.64 -4.32
C VAL A 74 -9.26 -2.55 -5.84
N SER A 75 -8.15 -2.16 -6.46
CA SER A 75 -7.90 -2.30 -7.89
C SER A 75 -7.52 -3.74 -8.24
N TRP A 76 -8.11 -4.29 -9.30
CA TRP A 76 -7.88 -5.66 -9.75
C TRP A 76 -7.33 -5.66 -11.19
N ASP A 77 -6.31 -6.48 -11.44
CA ASP A 77 -5.78 -6.64 -12.80
C ASP A 77 -6.69 -7.51 -13.68
N ASP A 78 -7.54 -8.33 -13.06
CA ASP A 78 -8.34 -9.36 -13.71
C ASP A 78 -9.72 -9.47 -13.03
N ASP A 79 -10.78 -9.19 -13.79
CA ASP A 79 -12.17 -9.29 -13.33
C ASP A 79 -12.58 -10.73 -13.00
N ASP A 80 -12.02 -11.75 -13.67
CA ASP A 80 -12.29 -13.15 -13.33
C ASP A 80 -11.67 -13.50 -11.98
N LEU A 81 -10.47 -12.96 -11.68
CA LEU A 81 -9.84 -13.10 -10.38
C LEU A 81 -10.68 -12.43 -9.29
N ARG A 82 -11.14 -11.20 -9.55
CA ARG A 82 -12.05 -10.47 -8.66
C ARG A 82 -13.30 -11.29 -8.36
N GLN A 83 -13.92 -11.91 -9.38
CA GLN A 83 -15.10 -12.74 -9.19
C GLN A 83 -14.82 -14.01 -8.38
N LYS A 84 -13.65 -14.64 -8.55
CA LYS A 84 -13.23 -15.78 -7.72
C LYS A 84 -13.05 -15.37 -6.26
N VAL A 85 -12.51 -14.18 -6.01
CA VAL A 85 -12.32 -13.63 -4.66
C VAL A 85 -13.66 -13.34 -3.99
N ARG A 86 -14.64 -12.77 -4.70
CA ARG A 86 -16.01 -12.58 -4.20
C ARG A 86 -16.68 -13.88 -3.74
N ASN A 87 -16.35 -14.99 -4.38
CA ASN A 87 -16.87 -16.31 -4.02
C ASN A 87 -16.08 -16.96 -2.88
N SER A 88 -14.97 -16.36 -2.43
CA SER A 88 -14.20 -16.85 -1.29
C SER A 88 -14.99 -16.72 0.00
N ARG A 89 -14.90 -17.72 0.87
CA ARG A 89 -15.53 -17.69 2.19
C ARG A 89 -14.62 -17.10 3.27
N TYR A 90 -13.32 -17.18 3.06
CA TYR A 90 -12.33 -16.89 4.07
C TYR A 90 -11.12 -16.15 3.51
N CYS A 91 -10.66 -15.18 4.28
CA CYS A 91 -9.38 -14.52 4.10
C CYS A 91 -8.42 -14.95 5.22
N LEU A 92 -7.19 -15.29 4.83
CA LEU A 92 -6.06 -15.45 5.74
C LEU A 92 -5.25 -14.16 5.62
N GLY A 93 -5.11 -13.45 6.73
CA GLY A 93 -4.36 -12.22 6.80
C GLY A 93 -3.01 -12.43 7.47
N VAL A 94 -2.03 -11.66 7.00
CA VAL A 94 -0.70 -11.53 7.61
C VAL A 94 -0.39 -10.04 7.65
N SER A 95 0.01 -9.52 8.80
CA SER A 95 0.50 -8.14 8.98
C SER A 95 1.76 -8.15 9.83
N ALA A 96 2.59 -7.13 9.66
CA ALA A 96 3.77 -6.86 10.47
C ALA A 96 4.05 -5.36 10.45
N TYR A 97 4.81 -4.90 11.45
CA TYR A 97 5.45 -3.59 11.40
C TYR A 97 6.83 -3.74 10.78
N PHE A 98 7.11 -2.95 9.75
CA PHE A 98 8.40 -2.97 9.07
C PHE A 98 9.36 -1.98 9.72
N GLU A 99 10.46 -2.50 10.26
CA GLU A 99 11.56 -1.69 10.83
C GLU A 99 12.86 -1.85 10.03
N GLY A 100 12.91 -2.84 9.13
CA GLY A 100 14.08 -3.18 8.34
C GLY A 100 14.06 -2.57 6.94
N LYS A 101 14.66 -3.32 6.00
CA LYS A 101 14.69 -2.94 4.59
C LYS A 101 13.33 -3.24 3.97
N ARG A 102 12.63 -2.18 3.57
CA ARG A 102 11.24 -2.14 3.10
C ARG A 102 10.90 -3.25 2.10
N GLU A 103 11.75 -3.45 1.11
CA GLU A 103 11.60 -4.47 0.06
C GLU A 103 11.68 -5.88 0.62
N ILE A 104 12.66 -6.12 1.49
CA ILE A 104 12.93 -7.43 2.09
C ILE A 104 11.80 -7.81 3.05
N ASP A 105 11.38 -6.88 3.90
CA ASP A 105 10.32 -7.15 4.87
C ASP A 105 8.98 -7.43 4.19
N TYR A 106 8.69 -6.73 3.09
CA TYR A 106 7.52 -7.03 2.28
C TYR A 106 7.61 -8.40 1.61
N GLN A 107 8.77 -8.77 1.06
CA GLN A 107 8.97 -10.10 0.48
C GLN A 107 8.83 -11.22 1.52
N ARG A 108 9.37 -11.04 2.73
CA ARG A 108 9.20 -11.96 3.87
C ARG A 108 7.74 -12.11 4.29
N GLN A 109 6.98 -11.01 4.30
CA GLN A 109 5.53 -11.07 4.55
C GLN A 109 4.80 -11.93 3.49
N LEU A 110 5.17 -11.80 2.22
CA LEU A 110 4.62 -12.62 1.14
C LEU A 110 5.03 -14.10 1.24
N GLU A 111 6.25 -14.38 1.69
CA GLU A 111 6.75 -15.74 1.97
C GLU A 111 5.91 -16.38 3.08
N LEU A 112 5.77 -15.70 4.22
CA LEU A 112 4.96 -16.19 5.33
C LEU A 112 3.51 -16.43 4.92
N LEU A 113 2.92 -15.50 4.14
CA LEU A 113 1.58 -15.67 3.59
C LEU A 113 1.47 -16.92 2.71
N SER A 114 2.49 -17.17 1.88
CA SER A 114 2.53 -18.33 0.97
C SER A 114 2.69 -19.66 1.73
N ILE A 115 3.34 -19.64 2.90
CA ILE A 115 3.43 -20.79 3.82
C ILE A 115 2.08 -21.08 4.48
N VAL A 116 1.41 -20.05 5.04
CA VAL A 116 0.17 -20.25 5.79
C VAL A 116 -1.06 -20.41 4.87
N ALA A 117 -0.99 -19.92 3.65
CA ALA A 117 -2.05 -19.98 2.65
C ALA A 117 -1.55 -20.52 1.27
N PRO A 118 -0.99 -21.74 1.19
CA PRO A 118 -0.31 -22.23 -0.03
C PRO A 118 -1.25 -22.41 -1.23
N LYS A 119 -2.55 -22.55 -0.95
CA LYS A 119 -3.63 -22.70 -1.94
C LYS A 119 -4.42 -21.41 -2.16
N GLN A 120 -3.91 -20.25 -1.75
CA GLN A 120 -4.58 -18.98 -1.97
C GLN A 120 -4.89 -18.75 -3.45
N ILE A 121 -6.03 -18.13 -3.75
CA ILE A 121 -6.40 -17.78 -5.14
C ILE A 121 -5.87 -16.40 -5.54
N ALA A 122 -5.77 -15.50 -4.57
CA ALA A 122 -5.34 -14.11 -4.75
C ALA A 122 -4.72 -13.56 -3.47
N LEU A 123 -3.77 -12.66 -3.66
CA LEU A 123 -3.30 -11.70 -2.67
C LEU A 123 -4.20 -10.45 -2.74
N VAL A 124 -4.57 -9.92 -1.58
CA VAL A 124 -5.17 -8.59 -1.46
C VAL A 124 -4.27 -7.78 -0.56
N ASP A 125 -3.55 -6.83 -1.17
CA ASP A 125 -2.75 -5.86 -0.44
C ASP A 125 -3.66 -4.69 -0.04
N ARG A 126 -4.12 -4.71 1.21
CA ARG A 126 -4.97 -3.64 1.77
C ARG A 126 -4.22 -2.31 1.91
N SER A 127 -2.89 -2.33 2.02
CA SER A 127 -2.10 -1.09 2.15
C SER A 127 -1.99 -0.38 0.80
N ALA A 128 -1.74 -1.14 -0.26
CA ALA A 128 -1.64 -0.63 -1.62
C ALA A 128 -2.97 -0.61 -2.39
N CYS A 129 -4.07 -1.06 -1.74
CA CYS A 129 -5.39 -1.16 -2.35
C CYS A 129 -5.39 -1.94 -3.67
N CYS A 130 -4.68 -3.07 -3.73
CA CYS A 130 -4.54 -3.87 -4.95
C CYS A 130 -4.75 -5.37 -4.76
N GLY A 131 -5.25 -6.02 -5.81
CA GLY A 131 -5.52 -7.45 -5.88
C GLY A 131 -4.64 -8.11 -6.93
N ARG A 132 -3.89 -9.13 -6.53
CA ARG A 132 -2.92 -9.84 -7.38
C ARG A 132 -3.20 -11.34 -7.40
N SER A 133 -2.89 -12.00 -8.51
CA SER A 133 -3.05 -13.44 -8.62
C SER A 133 -2.06 -14.20 -7.71
N ARG A 134 -2.37 -15.45 -7.37
CA ARG A 134 -1.39 -16.34 -6.73
C ARG A 134 -0.09 -16.43 -7.54
N GLN A 135 -0.21 -16.52 -8.88
CA GLN A 135 0.96 -16.64 -9.75
C GLN A 135 1.88 -15.43 -9.61
N TRP A 136 1.34 -14.22 -9.59
CA TRP A 136 2.11 -13.01 -9.33
C TRP A 136 2.89 -13.09 -8.01
N THR A 137 2.27 -13.61 -6.95
CA THR A 137 2.95 -13.75 -5.65
C THR A 137 4.13 -14.71 -5.74
N LEU A 138 3.97 -15.85 -6.44
CA LEU A 138 5.05 -16.80 -6.64
C LEU A 138 6.16 -16.22 -7.52
N ASP A 139 5.81 -15.53 -8.60
CA ASP A 139 6.77 -14.90 -9.50
C ASP A 139 7.62 -13.86 -8.74
N VAL A 140 7.01 -13.09 -7.84
CA VAL A 140 7.72 -12.14 -6.96
C VAL A 140 8.66 -12.85 -5.99
N LEU A 141 8.24 -13.96 -5.39
CA LEU A 141 9.07 -14.73 -4.45
C LEU A 141 10.24 -15.44 -5.14
N GLU A 142 10.07 -15.86 -6.39
CA GLU A 142 11.13 -16.50 -7.20
C GLU A 142 12.07 -15.48 -7.86
N SER A 143 11.63 -14.23 -7.99
CA SER A 143 12.37 -13.16 -8.65
C SER A 143 13.38 -12.50 -7.72
N SER A 144 14.50 -12.04 -8.31
CA SER A 144 15.44 -11.13 -7.65
C SER A 144 15.05 -9.64 -7.79
N GLN A 145 13.91 -9.35 -8.41
CA GLN A 145 13.43 -7.98 -8.61
C GLN A 145 12.69 -7.47 -7.39
N THR A 146 12.85 -6.18 -7.11
CA THR A 146 12.10 -5.48 -6.07
C THR A 146 10.59 -5.59 -6.32
N PRO A 147 9.80 -6.06 -5.34
CA PRO A 147 8.35 -6.07 -5.45
C PRO A 147 7.79 -4.66 -5.59
N HIS A 148 6.67 -4.52 -6.30
CA HIS A 148 5.93 -3.26 -6.34
C HIS A 148 5.38 -2.93 -4.95
N LEU A 149 5.88 -1.85 -4.35
CA LEU A 149 5.61 -1.48 -2.96
C LEU A 149 4.41 -0.53 -2.79
N PHE A 150 3.86 0.02 -3.87
CA PHE A 150 2.73 0.95 -3.82
C PHE A 150 2.01 0.94 -5.18
N GLU A 151 0.79 1.45 -5.19
CA GLU A 151 0.02 1.72 -6.42
C GLU A 151 -0.21 3.22 -6.62
N VAL A 152 -0.42 3.63 -7.87
CA VAL A 152 -0.95 4.96 -8.21
C VAL A 152 -2.34 4.80 -8.79
N HIS A 153 -3.31 5.33 -8.05
CA HIS A 153 -4.72 5.36 -8.38
C HIS A 153 -5.11 6.69 -9.02
N THR A 154 -6.24 6.68 -9.73
CA THR A 154 -6.73 7.82 -10.48
C THR A 154 -8.24 7.94 -10.26
N VAL A 155 -8.66 9.11 -9.79
CA VAL A 155 -10.06 9.50 -9.62
C VAL A 155 -10.35 10.59 -10.64
N ASN A 156 -11.32 10.32 -11.52
CA ASN A 156 -11.77 11.29 -12.51
C ASN A 156 -13.03 11.98 -11.96
N GLU A 157 -13.13 13.29 -12.12
CA GLU A 157 -14.39 13.99 -11.93
C GLU A 157 -15.43 13.49 -12.96
N ASP A 158 -16.71 13.41 -12.59
CA ASP A 158 -17.80 12.98 -13.49
C ASP A 158 -17.88 13.83 -14.77
N SER A 159 -17.43 15.09 -14.71
CA SER A 159 -17.37 16.01 -15.85
C SER A 159 -16.22 15.68 -16.84
N GLY A 160 -15.24 14.88 -16.42
CA GLY A 160 -14.00 14.58 -17.13
C GLY A 160 -12.98 15.72 -17.15
N SER A 161 -13.23 16.82 -16.43
CA SER A 161 -12.42 18.04 -16.53
C SER A 161 -11.14 18.04 -15.69
N ALA A 162 -11.15 17.29 -14.58
CA ALA A 162 -10.04 17.22 -13.65
C ALA A 162 -9.82 15.78 -13.17
N VAL A 163 -8.54 15.47 -12.95
CA VAL A 163 -8.05 14.19 -12.47
C VAL A 163 -7.30 14.38 -11.16
N TRP A 164 -7.63 13.54 -10.18
CA TRP A 164 -6.86 13.39 -8.96
C TRP A 164 -6.10 12.07 -8.99
N LEU A 165 -4.78 12.15 -8.91
CA LEU A 165 -3.90 10.99 -8.79
C LEU A 165 -3.35 10.92 -7.37
N HIS A 166 -3.34 9.72 -6.80
CA HIS A 166 -2.78 9.49 -5.47
C HIS A 166 -2.15 8.11 -5.36
N THR A 167 -1.23 7.96 -4.41
CA THR A 167 -0.64 6.66 -4.10
C THR A 167 -1.42 5.91 -3.01
N HIS A 168 -1.24 4.60 -2.98
CA HIS A 168 -1.55 3.75 -1.84
C HIS A 168 -0.37 2.81 -1.56
N GLY A 169 -0.03 2.63 -0.29
CA GLY A 169 0.97 1.65 0.16
C GLY A 169 2.29 2.26 0.61
N LEU A 170 2.41 3.59 0.63
CA LEU A 170 3.59 4.28 1.17
C LEU A 170 3.55 4.37 2.70
N LEU A 171 2.35 4.43 3.30
CA LEU A 171 2.20 4.59 4.75
C LEU A 171 2.82 3.47 5.57
N ARG A 172 2.75 2.23 5.09
CA ARG A 172 3.38 1.06 5.76
C ARG A 172 4.91 1.20 5.87
N PHE A 173 5.51 2.16 5.17
CA PHE A 173 6.93 2.47 5.20
C PHE A 173 7.24 3.83 5.88
N GLY A 174 6.24 4.42 6.56
CA GLY A 174 6.36 5.71 7.24
C GLY A 174 6.39 6.92 6.29
N ILE A 175 6.00 6.73 5.02
CA ILE A 175 5.97 7.78 4.00
C ILE A 175 4.50 8.21 3.78
N PRO A 176 4.17 9.50 3.77
CA PRO A 176 2.80 9.94 3.45
C PRO A 176 2.43 9.54 2.02
N GLU A 177 1.15 9.22 1.78
CA GLU A 177 0.69 8.99 0.41
C GLU A 177 0.87 10.26 -0.43
N LEU A 178 1.31 10.13 -1.68
CA LEU A 178 1.57 11.26 -2.56
C LEU A 178 0.36 11.59 -3.40
N GLU A 179 0.08 12.88 -3.60
CA GLU A 179 -1.09 13.33 -4.37
C GLU A 179 -0.74 14.45 -5.36
N VAL A 180 -1.42 14.41 -6.51
CA VAL A 180 -1.52 15.53 -7.46
C VAL A 180 -3.00 15.68 -7.81
N MET A 181 -3.53 16.90 -7.66
CA MET A 181 -4.92 17.25 -7.97
C MET A 181 -5.00 18.20 -9.17
N ASP A 182 -6.20 18.42 -9.71
CA ASP A 182 -6.48 19.36 -10.80
C ASP A 182 -5.64 19.12 -12.07
N THR A 183 -5.39 17.85 -12.38
CA THR A 183 -4.64 17.46 -13.59
C THR A 183 -5.60 17.27 -14.76
N GLU A 184 -5.23 17.76 -15.94
CA GLU A 184 -5.94 17.47 -17.19
C GLU A 184 -5.87 15.97 -17.52
N GLN A 185 -6.95 15.38 -18.05
CA GLN A 185 -7.01 13.95 -18.39
C GLN A 185 -5.86 13.51 -19.30
N GLU A 186 -5.47 14.35 -20.26
CA GLU A 186 -4.39 14.13 -21.22
C GLU A 186 -3.01 14.04 -20.55
N ARG A 187 -2.83 14.68 -19.38
CA ARG A 187 -1.58 14.68 -18.60
C ARG A 187 -1.54 13.62 -17.51
N SER A 188 -2.64 12.90 -17.26
CA SER A 188 -2.74 11.86 -16.22
C SER A 188 -1.59 10.83 -16.27
N ARG A 189 -1.20 10.36 -17.45
CA ARG A 189 -0.08 9.41 -17.61
C ARG A 189 1.27 10.01 -17.20
N GLN A 190 1.50 11.26 -17.54
CA GLN A 190 2.71 11.98 -17.16
C GLN A 190 2.75 12.18 -15.64
N MET A 191 1.61 12.56 -15.04
CA MET A 191 1.52 12.73 -13.60
C MET A 191 1.63 11.42 -12.82
N LYS A 192 1.12 10.31 -13.35
CA LYS A 192 1.37 8.97 -12.79
C LYS A 192 2.86 8.65 -12.78
N THR A 193 3.56 8.96 -13.86
CA THR A 193 5.02 8.76 -13.96
C THR A 193 5.80 9.66 -13.00
N LEU A 194 5.33 10.90 -12.79
CA LEU A 194 5.89 11.81 -11.78
C LEU A 194 5.72 11.24 -10.37
N LEU A 195 4.50 10.84 -10.00
CA LEU A 195 4.19 10.27 -8.68
C LEU A 195 5.01 9.01 -8.41
N THR A 196 5.09 8.10 -9.39
CA THR A 196 5.92 6.89 -9.27
C THR A 196 7.38 7.23 -8.97
N GLN A 197 7.98 8.15 -9.74
CA GLN A 197 9.39 8.52 -9.53
C GLN A 197 9.62 9.21 -8.18
N VAL A 198 8.71 10.08 -7.75
CA VAL A 198 8.82 10.75 -6.43
C VAL A 198 8.65 9.74 -5.29
N ALA A 199 7.69 8.81 -5.41
CA ALA A 199 7.48 7.75 -4.43
C ALA A 199 8.70 6.82 -4.31
N GLU A 200 9.27 6.37 -5.44
CA GLU A 200 10.51 5.59 -5.46
C GLU A 200 11.69 6.37 -4.87
N TRP A 201 11.76 7.68 -5.12
CA TRP A 201 12.78 8.53 -4.52
C TRP A 201 12.60 8.66 -2.99
N PHE A 202 11.36 8.81 -2.47
CA PHE A 202 11.09 8.81 -1.02
C PHE A 202 11.38 7.44 -0.38
N LEU A 203 11.09 6.34 -1.09
CA LEU A 203 11.41 5.00 -0.64
C LEU A 203 12.93 4.77 -0.53
N ARG A 204 13.73 5.41 -1.39
CA ARG A 204 15.20 5.27 -1.37
C ARG A 204 15.91 6.28 -0.47
N CYS A 205 15.50 7.53 -0.50
CA CYS A 205 16.22 8.66 0.09
C CYS A 205 15.58 9.17 1.39
N GLY A 206 14.39 8.67 1.74
CA GLY A 206 13.56 9.24 2.80
C GLY A 206 12.74 10.44 2.31
N THR A 207 11.79 10.85 3.14
CA THR A 207 10.95 12.02 2.86
C THR A 207 11.72 13.30 3.23
N PRO A 208 11.87 14.26 2.31
CA PRO A 208 12.52 15.54 2.61
C PRO A 208 11.65 16.34 3.58
N PRO A 209 12.21 17.34 4.29
CA PRO A 209 11.40 18.19 5.14
C PRO A 209 10.24 18.84 4.38
N MET A 210 9.13 19.06 5.08
CA MET A 210 7.98 19.76 4.53
C MET A 210 8.35 21.16 4.05
N ASP A 211 7.78 21.58 2.91
CA ASP A 211 8.08 22.86 2.28
C ASP A 211 9.56 23.04 1.90
N ASP A 212 10.39 22.00 1.93
CA ASP A 212 11.73 22.08 1.33
C ASP A 212 11.66 21.66 -0.14
N ALA A 213 12.37 22.41 -0.98
CA ALA A 213 12.46 22.11 -2.39
C ALA A 213 13.36 20.89 -2.61
N PHE A 214 12.95 19.98 -3.47
CA PHE A 214 13.71 18.77 -3.78
C PHE A 214 13.62 18.43 -5.27
N ASP A 215 14.67 17.78 -5.77
CA ASP A 215 14.76 17.27 -7.13
C ASP A 215 14.75 15.74 -7.07
N ALA A 216 13.57 15.12 -7.25
CA ALA A 216 13.44 13.67 -7.24
C ALA A 216 14.14 12.99 -8.44
N CYS A 217 14.31 13.74 -9.53
CA CYS A 217 14.97 13.29 -10.75
C CYS A 217 15.52 14.54 -11.49
N PRO A 218 16.76 14.54 -11.99
CA PRO A 218 17.37 15.71 -12.65
C PRO A 218 16.58 16.25 -13.86
N GLU A 219 15.84 15.39 -14.54
CA GLU A 219 15.00 15.71 -15.70
C GLU A 219 13.60 16.20 -15.32
N ILE A 220 13.24 16.17 -14.04
CA ILE A 220 11.96 16.63 -13.51
C ILE A 220 12.14 18.04 -12.92
N GLN A 221 11.09 18.86 -13.03
CA GLN A 221 11.02 20.15 -12.35
C GLN A 221 11.23 20.02 -10.84
N THR A 222 11.89 20.99 -10.21
CA THR A 222 11.99 21.05 -8.74
C THR A 222 10.60 21.03 -8.11
N LEU A 223 10.42 20.19 -7.09
CA LEU A 223 9.15 20.01 -6.40
C LEU A 223 9.25 20.43 -4.94
N VAL A 224 8.09 20.58 -4.33
CA VAL A 224 7.88 20.72 -2.90
C VAL A 224 6.64 19.94 -2.51
N TRP A 225 6.59 19.45 -1.29
CA TRP A 225 5.39 18.79 -0.77
C TRP A 225 4.86 19.52 0.46
N LEU A 226 3.53 19.53 0.57
CA LEU A 226 2.79 20.05 1.72
C LEU A 226 1.83 18.97 2.23
N PRO A 227 1.59 18.85 3.55
CA PRO A 227 0.51 18.03 4.07
C PRO A 227 -0.80 18.45 3.43
N TRP A 228 -1.66 17.48 3.14
CA TRP A 228 -2.92 17.75 2.47
C TRP A 228 -3.75 18.85 3.15
N GLN A 229 -3.78 18.88 4.49
CA GLN A 229 -4.52 19.88 5.27
C GLN A 229 -4.04 21.32 5.01
N VAL A 230 -2.78 21.50 4.63
CA VAL A 230 -2.19 22.80 4.27
C VAL A 230 -2.30 23.05 2.76
N ALA A 231 -2.12 21.99 1.97
CA ALA A 231 -2.15 22.02 0.51
C ALA A 231 -3.51 22.40 -0.07
N ILE A 232 -4.60 21.87 0.51
CA ILE A 232 -5.97 22.10 0.02
C ILE A 232 -6.32 23.60 -0.01
N ASP A 233 -5.73 24.37 0.90
CA ASP A 233 -5.91 25.82 0.96
C ASP A 233 -5.20 26.59 -0.15
N GLN A 234 -4.25 25.96 -0.84
CA GLN A 234 -3.58 26.52 -2.01
C GLN A 234 -4.39 26.34 -3.30
N LEU A 235 -5.36 25.42 -3.32
CA LEU A 235 -6.14 25.11 -4.53
C LEU A 235 -7.36 26.04 -4.72
N PRO A 236 -7.81 26.28 -5.97
CA PRO A 236 -9.07 26.97 -6.23
C PRO A 236 -10.25 26.26 -5.54
N ARG A 237 -11.25 27.01 -5.06
CA ARG A 237 -12.42 26.43 -4.35
C ARG A 237 -13.15 25.37 -5.17
N THR A 238 -13.23 25.54 -6.49
CA THR A 238 -13.87 24.58 -7.41
C THR A 238 -13.23 23.20 -7.32
N VAL A 239 -11.90 23.14 -7.32
CA VAL A 239 -11.12 21.89 -7.19
C VAL A 239 -11.34 21.24 -5.82
N ARG A 240 -11.38 22.03 -4.75
CA ARG A 240 -11.58 21.50 -3.38
C ARG A 240 -12.90 20.75 -3.23
N HIS A 241 -13.95 21.22 -3.90
CA HIS A 241 -15.27 20.59 -3.85
C HIS A 241 -15.39 19.37 -4.76
N ALA A 242 -14.62 19.30 -5.85
CA ALA A 242 -14.64 18.17 -6.78
C ALA A 242 -14.01 16.90 -6.20
N PHE A 243 -13.09 17.03 -5.23
CA PHE A 243 -12.32 15.92 -4.66
C PHE A 243 -12.44 15.85 -3.13
N GLU A 244 -13.67 15.83 -2.61
CA GLU A 244 -13.89 15.54 -1.19
C GLU A 244 -13.44 14.12 -0.84
N ARG A 245 -12.60 14.00 0.20
CA ARG A 245 -12.07 12.71 0.64
C ARG A 245 -13.16 11.87 1.32
N ASP A 246 -13.36 10.66 0.83
CA ASP A 246 -14.17 9.65 1.49
C ASP A 246 -13.44 9.03 2.71
N VAL A 247 -13.96 7.91 3.23
CA VAL A 247 -13.36 7.19 4.37
C VAL A 247 -12.03 6.49 4.04
N PHE A 248 -11.80 6.11 2.79
CA PHE A 248 -10.63 5.38 2.34
C PHE A 248 -9.43 6.30 2.04
N HIS A 249 -9.69 7.59 1.78
CA HIS A 249 -8.66 8.58 1.46
C HIS A 249 -8.33 9.54 2.62
N ARG A 250 -8.59 9.15 3.88
CA ARG A 250 -8.31 10.00 5.08
C ARG A 250 -6.88 9.88 5.61
N ALA A 251 -6.11 8.96 5.03
CA ALA A 251 -4.72 8.77 5.40
C ALA A 251 -3.88 10.06 5.31
N PRO A 252 -2.80 10.16 6.11
CA PRO A 252 -1.79 11.20 5.93
C PRO A 252 -1.29 11.21 4.48
N ALA A 253 -1.32 12.39 3.87
CA ALA A 253 -0.95 12.54 2.48
C ALA A 253 -0.20 13.86 2.25
N ALA A 254 0.65 13.84 1.25
CA ALA A 254 1.53 14.90 0.81
C ALA A 254 1.16 15.28 -0.62
N MET A 255 0.68 16.51 -0.81
CA MET A 255 0.39 17.04 -2.13
C MET A 255 1.64 17.66 -2.73
N LEU A 256 1.94 17.31 -3.98
CA LEU A 256 3.10 17.82 -4.71
C LEU A 256 2.78 19.13 -5.42
N PHE A 257 3.73 20.06 -5.36
CA PHE A 257 3.68 21.34 -6.06
C PHE A 257 5.02 21.69 -6.69
N VAL A 258 4.97 22.62 -7.64
CA VAL A 258 6.15 23.37 -8.12
C VAL A 258 6.27 24.66 -7.30
N PRO A 259 7.40 24.91 -6.63
CA PRO A 259 7.59 26.15 -5.90
C PRO A 259 7.80 27.32 -6.88
N GLN A 260 7.12 28.45 -6.63
CA GLN A 260 7.40 29.72 -7.31
C GLN A 260 8.29 30.63 -6.46
N LYS A 261 8.94 31.59 -7.13
CA LYS A 261 9.73 32.64 -6.46
C LYS A 261 8.89 33.34 -5.39
N ARG A 262 9.48 33.54 -4.20
CA ARG A 262 8.86 34.32 -3.12
C ARG A 262 8.61 35.75 -3.59
N ILE A 263 7.36 36.20 -3.46
CA ILE A 263 7.00 37.60 -3.63
C ILE A 263 6.55 38.10 -2.25
N PHE A 264 7.23 39.10 -1.69
CA PHE A 264 6.97 39.66 -0.35
C PHE A 264 6.98 38.62 0.80
N GLY A 265 7.87 37.63 0.76
CA GLY A 265 8.04 36.63 1.83
C GLY A 265 7.12 35.41 1.73
N TRP A 266 6.03 35.48 0.96
CA TRP A 266 5.10 34.38 0.72
C TRP A 266 5.58 33.48 -0.42
N ARG A 267 5.56 32.17 -0.20
CA ARG A 267 5.74 31.18 -1.27
C ARG A 267 4.43 30.97 -2.00
N ARG A 268 4.51 30.91 -3.32
CA ARG A 268 3.41 30.49 -4.18
C ARG A 268 3.70 29.08 -4.69
N TYR A 269 2.65 28.29 -4.82
CA TYR A 269 2.72 26.90 -5.28
C TYR A 269 1.92 26.78 -6.57
N LEU A 270 2.48 26.11 -7.57
CA LEU A 270 1.76 25.68 -8.77
C LEU A 270 1.54 24.19 -8.74
N ILE A 271 0.44 23.75 -9.32
CA ILE A 271 0.17 22.33 -9.53
C ILE A 271 1.16 21.81 -10.59
N PRO A 272 1.82 20.66 -10.36
CA PRO A 272 2.74 20.08 -11.31
C PRO A 272 2.10 19.88 -12.68
N GLY A 273 2.73 20.42 -13.71
CA GLY A 273 2.25 20.23 -15.07
C GLY A 273 0.95 20.95 -15.38
N VAL A 274 0.67 22.11 -14.75
CA VAL A 274 -0.28 23.13 -15.22
C VAL A 274 0.49 24.26 -15.91
#